data_AF-A0A2S6S362-F1
#
_entry.id   AF-A0A2S6S362-F1
#
_cell.length_a   1.000
_cell.length_b   1.000
_cell.length_c   1.000
_cell.angle_alpha   90.00
_cell.angle_beta   90.00
_cell.angle_gamma   90.00
#
_symmetry.space_group_name_H-M   'P 1'
#
loop_
_entity.id
_entity.type
_entity.pdbx_description
1 polymer ?
#
loop_
_entity_poly.entity_id
_entity_poly.type
_entity_poly.pdbx_seq_one_letter_code
_entity_poly.pdbx_strand_id
1 'polypeptide(L)' 'ILIIGVGGISTGKDAYEKISLGCNLVQIYTSLIYRGPGVVSNILSELSFLIKKNGYSNVTQLVGKKVKNV' A
#
# COMPACT_ATOMS: atom_id res chain seq x y z
N ILE A 1 9.40 10.19 11.33
CA ILE A 1 10.10 8.90 11.19
C ILE A 1 9.64 8.27 9.89
N LEU A 2 10.56 7.67 9.12
CA LEU A 2 10.21 6.92 7.92
C LEU A 2 9.82 5.50 8.32
N ILE A 3 8.63 5.04 7.93
CA ILE A 3 8.10 3.71 8.26
C ILE A 3 7.97 2.87 6.99
N ILE A 4 8.51 1.65 7.03
CA ILE A 4 8.36 0.65 5.98
C ILE A 4 7.41 -0.44 6.48
N GLY A 5 6.24 -0.56 5.85
CA GLY A 5 5.23 -1.55 6.19
C GLY A 5 5.53 -2.91 5.58
N VAL A 6 5.59 -3.94 6.41
CA VAL A 6 5.82 -5.33 5.97
C VAL A 6 4.76 -6.29 6.50
N GLY A 7 4.73 -7.49 5.93
CA GLY A 7 3.87 -8.60 6.36
C GLY A 7 2.47 -8.58 5.74
N GLY A 8 2.10 -9.67 5.07
CA GLY A 8 0.74 -9.93 4.59
C GLY A 8 0.28 -9.16 3.34
N ILE A 9 1.17 -8.43 2.64
CA ILE A 9 0.79 -7.60 1.49
C ILE A 9 0.79 -8.43 0.20
N SER A 10 -0.40 -8.66 -0.36
CA SER A 10 -0.61 -9.42 -1.60
C SER A 10 -1.46 -8.69 -2.63
N THR A 11 -2.13 -7.60 -2.24
CA THR A 11 -3.04 -6.80 -3.06
C THR A 11 -2.73 -5.30 -2.94
N GLY A 12 -3.26 -4.49 -3.86
CA GLY A 12 -3.17 -3.03 -3.77
C GLY A 12 -3.94 -2.48 -2.58
N LYS A 13 -5.02 -3.15 -2.16
CA LYS A 13 -5.76 -2.83 -0.94
C LYS A 13 -4.91 -2.98 0.33
N ASP A 14 -4.14 -4.07 0.45
CA ASP A 14 -3.27 -4.28 1.61
C ASP A 14 -2.20 -3.18 1.70
N ALA A 15 -1.61 -2.81 0.56
CA ALA A 15 -0.65 -1.71 0.48
C ALA A 15 -1.30 -0.37 0.84
N TYR A 16 -2.48 -0.08 0.30
CA TYR A 16 -3.26 1.12 0.61
C TYR A 16 -3.52 1.24 2.12
N GLU A 17 -3.90 0.14 2.77
CA GLU A 17 -4.17 0.11 4.20
C GLU A 17 -2.92 0.43 5.02
N LYS A 18 -1.80 -0.27 4.79
CA LYS A 18 -0.53 -0.01 5.49
C LYS A 18 -0.08 1.44 5.33
N ILE A 19 -0.17 1.99 4.11
CA ILE A 19 0.19 3.38 3.84
C ILE A 19 -0.76 4.34 4.57
N SER A 20 -2.07 4.07 4.53
CA SER A 20 -3.07 4.88 5.23
C SER A 20 -2.90 4.91 6.75
N LEU A 21 -2.24 3.88 7.31
CA LEU A 21 -1.88 3.78 8.73
C LEU A 21 -0.52 4.41 9.07
N GLY A 22 0.13 5.07 8.10
CA GLY A 22 1.35 5.86 8.34
C GLY A 22 2.64 5.27 7.74
N CYS A 23 2.57 4.14 7.05
CA CYS A 23 3.74 3.64 6.32
C CYS A 23 4.05 4.53 5.11
N ASN A 24 5.33 4.87 4.92
CA ASN A 24 5.78 5.62 3.74
C ASN A 24 6.06 4.68 2.56
N LEU A 25 6.52 3.47 2.86
CA LEU A 25 6.86 2.43 1.88
C LEU A 25 6.27 1.10 2.32
N VAL A 26 6.19 0.15 1.39
CA VAL A 26 5.80 -1.24 1.68
C VAL A 26 6.79 -2.22 1.04
N GLN A 27 6.98 -3.39 1.65
CA GLN A 27 7.77 -4.48 1.08
C GLN A 27 6.95 -5.77 1.02
N ILE A 28 7.28 -6.60 0.03
CA ILE A 28 6.68 -7.92 -0.18
C ILE A 28 7.76 -8.98 -0.33
N TYR A 29 7.46 -10.19 0.10
CA TYR A 29 8.31 -11.36 -0.13
C TYR A 29 7.47 -12.61 -0.37
N THR A 30 6.67 -13.02 0.62
CA THR A 30 5.82 -14.22 0.52
C THR A 30 4.88 -14.18 -0.68
N SER A 31 4.28 -13.02 -0.97
CA SER A 31 3.40 -12.85 -2.12
C SER A 31 4.15 -12.94 -3.46
N LEU A 32 5.42 -12.54 -3.53
CA LEU A 32 6.25 -12.71 -4.72
C LEU A 32 6.47 -14.20 -5.04
N ILE A 33 6.72 -15.01 -4.01
CA ILE A 33 6.92 -16.46 -4.15
C ILE A 33 5.64 -17.16 -4.62
N TYR A 34 4.49 -16.87 -3.98
CA TYR A 34 3.25 -17.60 -4.28
C TYR A 34 2.45 -17.07 -5.48
N ARG A 35 2.59 -15.79 -5.83
CA ARG A 35 1.82 -15.14 -6.91
C ARG A 35 2.68 -14.80 -8.13
N GLY A 36 3.98 -15.06 -8.06
CA GLY A 36 4.94 -14.73 -9.10
C GLY A 36 5.22 -13.22 -9.23
N PRO A 37 6.17 -12.84 -10.11
CA PRO A 37 6.61 -11.44 -10.27
C PRO A 37 5.48 -10.48 -10.71
N GLY A 38 4.46 -10.98 -11.40
CA GLY A 38 3.30 -10.18 -11.82
C GLY A 38 2.51 -9.56 -10.66
N VAL A 39 2.66 -10.07 -9.43
CA VAL A 39 2.01 -9.53 -8.24
C VAL A 39 2.35 -8.05 -8.01
N VAL A 40 3.58 -7.63 -8.35
CA VAL A 40 4.02 -6.23 -8.20
C VAL A 40 3.17 -5.31 -9.06
N SER A 41 2.98 -5.66 -10.35
CA SER A 41 2.17 -4.88 -11.28
C SER A 41 0.70 -4.83 -10.86
N ASN A 42 0.17 -5.94 -10.34
CA ASN A 42 -1.20 -6.01 -9.85
C ASN A 42 -1.42 -5.10 -8.62
N ILE A 43 -0.50 -5.16 -7.65
CA ILE A 43 -0.53 -4.29 -6.46
C ILE A 43 -0.47 -2.82 -6.87
N LEU A 44 0.45 -2.45 -7.77
CA LEU A 44 0.61 -1.06 -8.23
C LEU A 44 -0.64 -0.54 -8.96
N SER A 45 -1.22 -1.36 -9.84
CA SER A 45 -2.40 -0.99 -10.62
C SER A 45 -3.62 -0.77 -9.72
N GLU A 46 -3.88 -1.70 -8.80
CA GLU A 46 -4.99 -1.60 -7.84
C GLU A 46 -4.76 -0.44 -6.85
N LEU A 47 -3.54 -0.26 -6.33
CA LEU A 47 -3.21 0.86 -5.45
C LEU A 47 -3.42 2.21 -6.15
N SER A 48 -2.95 2.36 -7.39
CA SER A 48 -3.15 3.58 -8.18
C SER A 48 -4.64 3.84 -8.42
N PHE A 49 -5.43 2.81 -8.68
CA PHE A 49 -6.88 2.95 -8.81
C PHE A 49 -7.52 3.42 -7.50
N LEU A 50 -7.16 2.81 -6.37
CA LEU A 50 -7.69 3.18 -5.05
C LEU A 50 -7.33 4.61 -4.66
N ILE A 51 -6.09 5.04 -4.91
CA ILE A 51 -5.63 6.41 -4.65
C ILE A 51 -6.53 7.40 -5.40
N LYS A 52 -6.70 7.22 -6.72
CA LYS A 52 -7.54 8.10 -7.57
C LYS A 52 -9.01 8.05 -7.15
N LYS A 53 -9.54 6.85 -6.90
CA LYS A 53 -10.94 6.63 -6.49
C LYS A 53 -11.26 7.35 -5.18
N ASN A 54 -10.30 7.50 -4.27
CA ASN A 54 -10.48 8.19 -3.00
C ASN A 54 -10.09 9.69 -3.06
N GLY A 55 -9.90 10.26 -4.25
CA GLY A 55 -9.66 11.69 -4.44
C GLY A 55 -8.22 12.15 -4.16
N TYR A 56 -7.27 11.24 -4.04
CA TYR A 56 -5.86 11.58 -3.87
C TYR A 56 -5.15 11.67 -5.23
N SER A 57 -4.27 12.66 -5.38
CA SER A 57 -3.47 12.85 -6.60
C SER A 57 -2.20 11.99 -6.62
N ASN A 58 -1.70 11.61 -5.44
CA ASN A 58 -0.52 10.75 -5.28
C ASN A 58 -0.55 9.99 -3.95
N VAL A 59 0.35 9.00 -3.83
CA VAL A 59 0.43 8.11 -2.65
C VAL A 59 0.84 8.84 -1.37
N THR A 60 1.60 9.93 -1.46
CA THR A 60 2.06 10.68 -0.28
C THR A 60 0.89 11.32 0.46
N GLN A 61 -0.17 11.71 -0.25
CA GLN A 61 -1.39 12.25 0.37
C GLN A 61 -2.15 11.21 1.19
N LEU A 62 -1.91 9.91 0.98
CA LEU A 62 -2.57 8.84 1.73
C LEU A 62 -1.91 8.57 3.08
N VAL A 63 -0.61 8.87 3.23
CA VAL A 63 0.19 8.51 4.41
C VAL A 63 -0.47 9.00 5.69
N GLY A 64 -0.82 8.07 6.59
CA GLY A 64 -1.34 8.38 7.92
C GLY A 64 -2.78 8.89 7.96
N LYS A 65 -3.53 8.93 6.84
CA LYS A 65 -4.90 9.45 6.79
C LYS A 65 -5.92 8.69 7.65
N LYS A 66 -5.61 7.45 8.05
CA LYS A 66 -6.45 6.62 8.92
C LYS A 66 -5.89 6.43 10.33
N VAL A 67 -4.81 7.11 10.69
CA VAL A 67 -4.32 7.11 12.07
C VAL A 67 -5.35 7.84 12.93
N LYS A 68 -5.93 7.15 13.91
CA LYS A 68 -6.82 7.79 14.88
C LYS A 68 -5.99 8.72 15.74
N ASN A 69 -6.38 9.99 15.80
CA ASN A 69 -5.90 10.87 16.86
C ASN A 69 -6.60 10.40 18.15
N VAL A 70 -5.82 9.88 19.08
CA VAL A 70 -6.24 9.65 20.47
C VAL A 70 -6.04 10.96 21.23
#